data_AF-A0A2I0T5B9-F1
#
_entry.id   AF-A0A2I0T5B9-F1
#
_cell.length_a   1.000
_cell.length_b   1.000
_cell.length_c   1.000
_cell.angle_alpha   90.00
_cell.angle_beta   90.00
_cell.angle_gamma   90.00
#
_symmetry.space_group_name_H-M   'P 1'
#
loop_
_entity.id
_entity.type
_entity.pdbx_description
1 polymer ?
#
loop_
_entity_poly.entity_id
_entity_poly.type
_entity_poly.pdbx_seq_one_letter_code
_entity_poly.pdbx_strand_id
1 'polypeptide(L)'
;MNNMNRIFEMMNSHWGQLYQMFSNILDYLPGPHNQIFKEFDALKAFVSEEVKIHQASLDPSSPQDFIDCFLSKMQEEKDNPNSSFHMKNLITSAFDLFLAGTESTSTTVRYGLLLLLKYPKIQEKVQEEIDRVVGRSRKPCVADRPQMPYTDAVVHEIQRFISLIPLSLSEEYGPVFTVHLGSEPVVVLYGHDVVKEALIDRADEFAARGHMPIGDRANNGLGTFADWSSFQGAGKG
;
A
#
# COMPACT_ATOMS: atom_id res chain seq x y z
N MET A 1 9.09 -12.05 8.92
CA MET A 1 8.83 -12.22 7.47
C MET A 1 7.72 -13.24 7.17
N ASN A 2 7.67 -14.42 7.81
CA ASN A 2 6.57 -15.38 7.61
C ASN A 2 5.16 -14.82 7.89
N ASN A 3 5.04 -13.84 8.80
CA ASN A 3 3.79 -13.20 9.16
C ASN A 3 3.16 -12.43 7.99
N MET A 4 3.96 -11.72 7.17
CA MET A 4 3.45 -10.92 6.04
C MET A 4 2.92 -11.80 4.90
N ASN A 5 3.65 -12.85 4.53
CA ASN A 5 3.15 -13.84 3.57
C ASN A 5 1.82 -14.46 4.03
N ARG A 6 1.69 -14.82 5.32
CA ARG A 6 0.44 -15.38 5.87
C ARG A 6 -0.72 -14.39 5.85
N ILE A 7 -0.45 -13.11 6.12
CA ILE A 7 -1.45 -12.06 5.98
C ILE A 7 -1.92 -12.00 4.52
N PHE A 8 -0.99 -11.94 3.57
CA PHE A 8 -1.31 -11.86 2.15
C PHE A 8 -2.07 -13.10 1.66
N GLU A 9 -1.65 -14.30 2.06
CA GLU A 9 -2.35 -15.56 1.78
C GLU A 9 -3.76 -15.58 2.36
N MET A 10 -3.94 -15.13 3.60
CA MET A 10 -5.26 -15.06 4.23
C MET A 10 -6.16 -14.04 3.54
N MET A 11 -5.66 -12.84 3.22
CA MET A 11 -6.41 -11.80 2.52
C MET A 11 -6.91 -12.28 1.16
N ASN A 12 -6.10 -13.06 0.44
CA ASN A 12 -6.46 -13.63 -0.87
C ASN A 12 -7.22 -14.96 -0.75
N SER A 13 -7.38 -15.52 0.45
CA SER A 13 -8.13 -16.77 0.66
C SER A 13 -9.64 -16.55 0.64
N HIS A 14 -10.39 -17.63 0.44
CA HIS A 14 -11.85 -17.63 0.57
C HIS A 14 -12.32 -17.06 1.92
N TRP A 15 -11.60 -17.32 3.02
CA TRP A 15 -11.95 -16.79 4.34
C TRP A 15 -11.72 -15.28 4.45
N GLY A 16 -10.66 -14.76 3.84
CA GLY A 16 -10.40 -13.32 3.77
C GLY A 16 -11.48 -12.60 2.96
N GLN A 17 -11.84 -13.14 1.80
CA GLN A 17 -12.90 -12.59 0.97
C GLN A 17 -14.27 -12.62 1.67
N LEU A 18 -14.62 -13.74 2.31
CA LEU A 18 -15.85 -13.86 3.10
C LEU A 18 -15.89 -12.85 4.25
N TYR A 19 -14.76 -12.64 4.93
CA TYR A 19 -14.67 -11.65 6.00
C TYR A 19 -14.89 -10.22 5.48
N GLN A 20 -14.33 -9.88 4.32
CA GLN A 20 -14.56 -8.56 3.69
C GLN A 20 -16.02 -8.34 3.30
N MET A 21 -16.75 -9.40 2.96
CA MET A 21 -18.17 -9.30 2.59
C MET A 21 -19.13 -9.34 3.79
N PHE A 22 -18.76 -10.03 4.88
CA PHE A 22 -19.66 -10.35 5.99
C PHE A 22 -19.03 -10.14 7.37
N SER A 23 -18.20 -9.10 7.53
CA SER A 23 -17.51 -8.77 8.78
C SER A 23 -18.45 -8.68 9.99
N ASN A 24 -19.60 -8.02 9.83
CA ASN A 24 -20.64 -7.86 10.86
C ASN A 24 -21.12 -9.18 11.50
N ILE A 25 -21.03 -10.29 10.78
CA ILE A 25 -21.40 -11.62 11.29
C ILE A 25 -20.14 -12.36 11.75
N LEU A 26 -19.09 -12.32 10.94
CA LEU A 26 -17.87 -13.11 11.16
C LEU A 26 -17.03 -12.62 12.34
N ASP A 27 -17.20 -11.37 12.79
CA ASP A 27 -16.56 -10.86 14.01
C ASP A 27 -16.93 -11.65 15.27
N TYR A 28 -18.14 -12.19 15.31
CA TYR A 28 -18.64 -12.97 16.45
C TYR A 28 -18.36 -14.47 16.32
N LEU A 29 -17.86 -14.93 15.17
CA LEU A 29 -17.66 -16.35 14.89
C LEU A 29 -16.20 -16.77 15.03
N PRO A 30 -15.92 -17.93 15.67
CA PRO A 30 -14.58 -18.51 15.66
C PRO A 30 -14.24 -19.00 14.25
N GLY A 31 -12.98 -18.86 13.84
CA GLY A 31 -12.56 -19.27 12.51
C GLY A 31 -11.14 -18.84 12.17
N PRO A 32 -10.61 -19.35 11.05
CA PRO A 32 -9.25 -19.06 10.61
C PRO A 32 -9.05 -17.58 10.26
N HIS A 33 -10.11 -16.86 9.87
CA HIS A 33 -10.06 -15.40 9.63
C HIS A 33 -9.55 -14.62 10.84
N ASN A 34 -9.77 -15.10 12.07
CA ASN A 34 -9.25 -14.42 13.27
C ASN A 34 -7.72 -14.53 13.42
N GLN A 35 -7.07 -15.45 12.69
CA GLN A 35 -5.62 -15.60 12.73
C GLN A 35 -4.89 -14.39 12.13
N ILE A 36 -5.49 -13.72 11.13
CA ILE A 36 -4.89 -12.54 10.49
C ILE A 36 -4.62 -11.42 11.50
N PHE A 37 -5.52 -11.22 12.47
CA PHE A 37 -5.39 -10.17 13.48
C PHE A 37 -4.27 -10.47 14.46
N LYS A 38 -4.00 -11.75 14.76
CA LYS A 38 -2.83 -12.14 15.57
C LYS A 38 -1.52 -11.84 14.84
N GLU A 39 -1.49 -12.05 13.53
CA GLU A 39 -0.33 -11.71 12.69
C GLU A 39 -0.15 -10.18 12.60
N PHE A 40 -1.23 -9.40 12.53
CA PHE A 40 -1.19 -7.94 12.62
C PHE A 40 -0.68 -7.46 13.99
N ASP A 41 -1.18 -8.02 15.08
CA ASP A 41 -0.72 -7.67 16.44
C ASP A 41 0.78 -7.92 16.61
N ALA A 42 1.29 -9.03 16.07
CA ALA A 42 2.71 -9.35 16.10
C ALA A 42 3.55 -8.34 15.30
N LEU A 43 3.08 -7.90 14.13
CA LEU A 43 3.76 -6.87 13.33
C LEU A 43 3.69 -5.50 14.00
N LYS A 44 2.56 -5.12 14.60
CA LYS A 44 2.43 -3.87 15.36
C LYS A 44 3.32 -3.85 16.59
N ALA A 45 3.50 -4.99 17.26
CA ALA A 45 4.45 -5.12 18.36
C ALA A 45 5.88 -4.89 17.88
N PHE A 46 6.27 -5.48 16.75
CA PHE A 46 7.58 -5.23 16.13
C PHE A 46 7.79 -3.74 15.80
N VAL A 47 6.83 -3.11 15.10
CA VAL A 47 6.89 -1.68 14.79
C VAL A 47 6.98 -0.83 16.06
N SER A 48 6.23 -1.22 17.11
CA SER A 48 6.29 -0.51 18.39
C SER A 48 7.66 -0.56 19.05
N GLU A 49 8.40 -1.66 18.92
CA GLU A 49 9.79 -1.74 19.44
C GLU A 49 10.73 -0.84 18.65
N GLU A 50 10.61 -0.81 17.32
CA GLU A 50 11.40 0.10 16.47
C GLU A 50 11.11 1.58 16.80
N VAL A 51 9.83 1.94 17.03
CA VAL A 51 9.46 3.29 17.44
C VAL A 51 10.08 3.68 18.78
N LYS A 52 10.19 2.76 19.74
CA LYS A 52 10.86 3.03 21.03
C LYS A 52 12.35 3.32 20.86
N ILE A 53 13.01 2.61 19.94
CA ILE A 53 14.42 2.85 19.62
C ILE A 53 14.60 4.27 19.09
N HIS A 54 13.80 4.66 18.10
CA HIS A 54 13.81 6.02 17.53
C HIS A 54 13.51 7.07 18.59
N GLN A 55 12.52 6.83 19.45
CA GLN A 55 12.19 7.74 20.54
C GLN A 55 13.35 7.94 21.53
N ALA A 56 14.15 6.90 21.80
CA ALA A 56 15.28 6.98 22.72
C ALA A 56 16.49 7.73 22.12
N SER A 57 16.66 7.70 20.80
CA SER A 57 17.77 8.34 20.08
C SER A 57 17.37 9.57 19.28
N LEU A 58 16.16 10.11 19.50
CA LEU A 58 15.59 11.18 18.69
C LEU A 58 16.43 12.46 18.78
N ASP A 59 16.88 12.93 17.61
CA ASP A 59 17.48 14.25 17.44
C ASP A 59 16.54 15.14 16.61
N PRO A 60 15.82 16.09 17.24
CA PRO A 60 14.91 16.99 16.53
C PRO A 60 15.59 17.86 15.46
N SER A 61 16.91 18.03 15.51
CA SER A 61 17.66 18.83 14.53
C SER A 61 18.01 18.05 13.26
N SER A 62 17.90 16.72 13.29
CA SER A 62 18.30 15.84 12.19
C SER A 62 17.43 14.57 12.14
N PRO A 63 16.14 14.68 11.77
CA PRO A 63 15.26 13.51 11.65
C PRO A 63 15.75 12.57 10.54
N GLN A 64 15.85 11.27 10.84
CA GLN A 64 16.43 10.29 9.91
C GLN A 64 15.39 9.69 8.97
N ASP A 65 14.16 9.53 9.42
CA ASP A 65 13.10 8.88 8.68
C ASP A 65 11.68 9.33 9.07
N PHE A 66 10.68 8.59 8.60
CA PHE A 66 9.27 8.84 8.87
C PHE A 66 8.94 8.82 10.37
N ILE A 67 9.53 7.91 11.16
CA ILE A 67 9.24 7.77 12.58
C ILE A 67 9.74 9.01 13.32
N ASP A 68 10.97 9.45 13.06
CA ASP A 68 11.54 10.66 13.66
C ASP A 68 10.76 11.92 13.29
N CYS A 69 10.38 12.06 12.02
CA CYS A 69 9.53 13.16 11.56
C CYS A 69 8.20 13.19 12.31
N PHE A 70 7.55 12.03 12.45
CA PHE A 70 6.27 11.93 13.15
C PHE A 70 6.42 12.24 14.64
N LEU A 71 7.46 11.72 15.30
CA LEU A 71 7.76 12.00 16.71
C LEU A 71 8.03 13.49 16.95
N SER A 72 8.76 14.14 16.05
CA SER A 72 9.01 15.59 16.11
C SER A 72 7.69 16.36 15.98
N LYS A 73 6.84 15.95 15.03
CA LYS A 73 5.52 16.57 14.85
C LYS A 73 4.59 16.39 16.04
N MET A 74 4.63 15.23 16.69
CA MET A 74 3.92 14.98 17.94
C MET A 74 4.36 15.94 19.06
N GLN A 75 5.64 16.32 19.11
CA GLN A 75 6.14 17.28 20.10
C GLN A 75 5.67 18.71 19.80
N GLU A 76 5.63 19.09 18.52
CA GLU A 76 5.11 20.40 18.08
C GLU A 76 3.62 20.57 18.41
N GLU A 77 2.81 19.52 18.23
CA GLU A 77 1.36 19.56 18.40
C GLU A 77 0.88 19.09 19.78
N LYS A 78 1.78 18.95 20.76
CA LYS A 78 1.46 18.42 22.10
C LYS A 78 0.33 19.16 22.83
N ASP A 79 0.15 20.45 22.53
CA ASP A 79 -0.84 21.33 23.17
C ASP A 79 -2.18 21.35 22.40
N ASN A 80 -2.28 20.67 21.26
CA ASN A 80 -3.49 20.55 20.46
C ASN A 80 -4.27 19.27 20.85
N PRO A 81 -5.42 19.38 21.55
CA PRO A 81 -6.20 18.22 21.98
C PRO A 81 -6.88 17.45 20.84
N ASN A 82 -6.97 18.07 19.65
CA ASN A 82 -7.55 17.46 18.44
C ASN A 82 -6.46 16.98 17.47
N SER A 83 -5.20 16.86 17.92
CA SER A 83 -4.11 16.40 17.06
C SER A 83 -4.24 14.90 16.76
N SER A 84 -4.13 14.56 15.47
CA SER A 84 -3.98 13.17 15.02
C SER A 84 -2.56 12.64 15.22
N PHE A 85 -1.61 13.47 15.68
CA PHE A 85 -0.24 13.05 15.96
C PHE A 85 -0.14 12.51 17.40
N HIS A 86 -0.42 11.22 17.55
CA HIS A 86 -0.22 10.50 18.81
C HIS A 86 0.37 9.10 18.58
N MET A 87 0.92 8.50 19.64
CA MET A 87 1.73 7.27 19.55
C MET A 87 1.01 6.11 18.84
N LYS A 88 -0.29 5.90 19.12
CA LYS A 88 -1.07 4.84 18.44
C LYS A 88 -1.21 5.08 16.93
N ASN A 89 -1.33 6.33 16.49
CA ASN A 89 -1.40 6.70 15.08
C ASN A 89 -0.04 6.54 14.40
N LEU A 90 1.06 6.86 15.09
CA LEU A 90 2.42 6.59 14.61
C LEU A 90 2.62 5.09 14.33
N ILE A 91 2.39 4.24 15.33
CA ILE A 91 2.59 2.79 15.20
C ILE A 91 1.71 2.23 14.07
N THR A 92 0.45 2.66 14.00
CA THR A 92 -0.49 2.18 12.97
C THR A 92 -0.09 2.67 11.58
N SER A 93 0.34 3.93 11.43
CA SER A 93 0.80 4.48 10.15
C SER A 93 2.10 3.83 9.65
N ALA A 94 3.05 3.59 10.56
CA ALA A 94 4.29 2.91 10.22
C ALA A 94 4.03 1.44 9.83
N PHE A 95 3.13 0.77 10.54
CA PHE A 95 2.64 -0.57 10.19
C PHE A 95 1.98 -0.59 8.80
N ASP A 96 1.10 0.37 8.52
CA ASP A 96 0.40 0.55 7.25
C ASP A 96 1.38 0.69 6.08
N LEU A 97 2.36 1.60 6.21
CA LEU A 97 3.42 1.81 5.22
C LEU A 97 4.26 0.54 5.00
N PHE A 98 4.64 -0.14 6.08
CA PHE A 98 5.45 -1.34 6.03
C PHE A 98 4.73 -2.50 5.31
N LEU A 99 3.45 -2.72 5.64
CA LEU A 99 2.63 -3.76 5.00
C LEU A 99 2.39 -3.45 3.52
N ALA A 100 1.98 -2.21 3.20
CA ALA A 100 1.66 -1.82 1.83
C ALA A 100 2.90 -1.87 0.91
N GLY A 101 4.06 -1.43 1.41
CA GLY A 101 5.29 -1.33 0.62
C GLY A 101 6.00 -2.67 0.38
N THR A 102 5.92 -3.62 1.32
CA THR A 102 6.76 -4.83 1.28
C THR A 102 6.20 -5.91 0.35
N GLU A 103 4.96 -6.36 0.59
CA GLU A 103 4.41 -7.53 -0.09
C GLU A 103 4.11 -7.26 -1.57
N SER A 104 3.54 -6.08 -1.88
CA SER A 104 3.20 -5.68 -3.25
C SER A 104 4.44 -5.58 -4.14
N THR A 105 5.48 -4.91 -3.65
CA THR A 105 6.75 -4.73 -4.38
C THR A 105 7.51 -6.05 -4.50
N SER A 106 7.62 -6.82 -3.41
CA SER A 106 8.31 -8.12 -3.41
C SER A 106 7.67 -9.09 -4.42
N THR A 107 6.34 -9.18 -4.42
CA THR A 107 5.61 -10.03 -5.36
C THR A 107 5.77 -9.55 -6.79
N THR A 108 5.69 -8.23 -7.04
CA THR A 108 5.92 -7.64 -8.38
C THR A 108 7.30 -7.99 -8.91
N VAL A 109 8.35 -7.80 -8.10
CA VAL A 109 9.74 -8.08 -8.50
C VAL A 109 9.94 -9.58 -8.73
N ARG A 110 9.40 -10.44 -7.85
CA ARG A 110 9.49 -11.90 -7.98
C ARG A 110 8.88 -12.39 -9.30
N TYR A 111 7.67 -11.94 -9.63
CA TYR A 111 7.05 -12.28 -10.90
C TYR A 111 7.75 -11.61 -12.09
N GLY A 112 8.24 -10.37 -11.94
CA GLY A 112 9.02 -9.69 -12.97
C GLY A 112 10.27 -10.47 -13.37
N LEU A 113 11.03 -10.96 -12.40
CA LEU A 113 12.19 -11.83 -12.65
C LEU A 113 11.76 -13.15 -13.33
N LEU A 114 10.68 -13.77 -12.87
CA LEU A 114 10.15 -14.99 -13.50
C LEU A 114 9.74 -14.77 -14.97
N LEU A 115 9.12 -13.63 -15.28
CA LEU A 115 8.75 -13.25 -16.64
C LEU A 115 9.97 -13.01 -17.51
N LEU A 116 11.00 -12.31 -17.01
CA LEU A 116 12.24 -12.10 -17.75
C LEU A 116 12.95 -13.43 -18.06
N LEU A 117 12.98 -14.38 -17.12
CA LEU A 117 13.51 -15.73 -17.34
C LEU A 117 12.70 -16.52 -18.38
N LYS A 118 11.38 -16.35 -18.41
CA LYS A 118 10.50 -17.00 -19.39
C LYS A 118 10.65 -16.40 -20.80
N TYR A 119 10.97 -15.11 -20.91
CA TYR A 119 11.09 -14.38 -22.16
C TYR A 119 12.52 -13.82 -22.36
N PRO A 120 13.52 -14.68 -22.64
CA PRO A 120 14.93 -14.28 -22.65
C PRO A 120 15.26 -13.18 -23.68
N LYS A 121 14.53 -13.12 -24.80
CA LYS A 121 14.69 -12.04 -25.80
C LYS A 121 14.28 -10.66 -25.25
N ILE A 122 13.31 -10.60 -24.34
CA ILE A 122 12.91 -9.35 -23.67
C ILE A 122 14.01 -8.95 -22.68
N GLN A 123 14.50 -9.91 -21.89
CA GLN A 123 15.60 -9.70 -20.97
C GLN A 123 16.86 -9.16 -21.67
N GLU A 124 17.24 -9.74 -22.81
CA GLU A 124 18.40 -9.30 -23.61
C GLU A 124 18.26 -7.84 -24.03
N LYS A 125 17.10 -7.43 -24.54
CA LYS A 125 16.82 -6.03 -24.93
C LYS A 125 16.84 -5.06 -23.75
N VAL A 126 16.31 -5.47 -22.60
CA VAL A 126 16.40 -4.67 -21.37
C VAL A 126 17.86 -4.50 -20.95
N GLN A 127 18.66 -5.58 -20.99
CA GLN A 127 20.08 -5.51 -20.67
C GLN A 127 20.86 -4.63 -21.65
N GLU A 128 20.58 -4.71 -22.96
CA GLU A 128 21.17 -3.84 -23.98
C GLU A 128 20.87 -2.36 -23.70
N GLU A 129 19.61 -2.03 -23.35
CA GLU A 129 19.23 -0.66 -23.02
C GLU A 129 19.89 -0.17 -21.72
N ILE A 130 19.99 -1.01 -20.70
CA ILE A 130 20.72 -0.70 -19.46
C ILE A 130 22.20 -0.42 -19.74
N ASP A 131 22.88 -1.31 -20.49
CA ASP A 131 24.29 -1.16 -20.82
C ASP A 131 24.53 0.12 -21.67
N ARG A 132 23.58 0.49 -22.52
CA ARG A 132 23.64 1.71 -23.35
C ARG A 132 23.45 3.01 -22.55
N VAL A 133 22.47 3.06 -21.64
CA VAL A 133 22.06 4.31 -20.95
C VAL A 133 22.77 4.47 -19.61
N VAL A 134 22.85 3.39 -18.83
CA VAL A 134 23.47 3.39 -17.49
C VAL A 134 24.95 3.03 -17.59
N GLY A 135 25.27 2.04 -18.40
CA GLY A 135 26.61 1.45 -18.47
C GLY A 135 26.96 0.65 -17.20
N ARG A 136 28.22 0.21 -17.11
CA ARG A 136 28.66 -0.73 -16.06
C ARG A 136 29.35 -0.08 -14.86
N SER A 137 29.63 1.22 -14.93
CA SER A 137 30.46 1.93 -13.95
C SER A 137 29.67 2.66 -12.86
N ARG A 138 28.38 2.92 -13.09
CA ARG A 138 27.53 3.67 -12.15
C ARG A 138 26.25 2.91 -11.80
N LYS A 139 25.64 3.27 -10.68
CA LYS A 139 24.33 2.73 -10.27
C LYS A 139 23.21 3.39 -11.10
N PRO A 140 22.13 2.66 -11.42
CA PRO A 140 20.92 3.26 -11.99
C PRO A 140 20.31 4.33 -11.08
N CYS A 141 19.69 5.35 -11.65
CA CYS A 141 18.92 6.36 -10.91
C CYS A 141 17.59 6.69 -11.61
N VAL A 142 16.66 7.34 -10.90
CA VAL A 142 15.32 7.67 -11.44
C VAL A 142 15.40 8.57 -12.67
N ALA A 143 16.44 9.40 -12.77
CA ALA A 143 16.65 10.27 -13.93
C ALA A 143 16.97 9.51 -15.24
N ASP A 144 17.35 8.23 -15.15
CA ASP A 144 17.57 7.38 -16.32
C ASP A 144 16.25 6.96 -16.99
N ARG A 145 15.14 6.93 -16.23
CA ARG A 145 13.85 6.38 -16.67
C ARG A 145 13.35 6.95 -18.01
N PRO A 146 13.35 8.28 -18.26
CA PRO A 146 12.89 8.83 -19.55
C PRO A 146 13.75 8.41 -20.75
N GLN A 147 14.99 7.97 -20.50
CA GLN A 147 15.94 7.53 -21.53
C GLN A 147 15.91 6.00 -21.75
N MET A 148 15.08 5.29 -20.98
CA MET A 148 14.95 3.82 -21.01
C MET A 148 13.53 3.38 -21.34
N PRO A 149 12.97 3.79 -22.50
CA PRO A 149 11.58 3.54 -22.84
C PRO A 149 11.23 2.05 -22.93
N TYR A 150 12.17 1.18 -23.34
CA TYR A 150 11.88 -0.26 -23.43
C TYR A 150 11.78 -0.88 -22.03
N THR A 151 12.70 -0.54 -21.14
CA THR A 151 12.72 -1.00 -19.74
C THR A 151 11.51 -0.45 -18.99
N ASP A 152 11.16 0.82 -19.19
CA ASP A 152 9.95 1.42 -18.61
C ASP A 152 8.68 0.71 -19.10
N ALA A 153 8.58 0.42 -20.40
CA ALA A 153 7.47 -0.37 -20.94
C ALA A 153 7.41 -1.78 -20.35
N VAL A 154 8.55 -2.47 -20.16
CA VAL A 154 8.60 -3.80 -19.53
C VAL A 154 8.14 -3.75 -18.07
N VAL A 155 8.53 -2.72 -17.31
CA VAL A 155 8.07 -2.56 -15.91
C VAL A 155 6.55 -2.39 -15.85
N HIS A 156 5.99 -1.52 -16.69
CA HIS A 156 4.53 -1.34 -16.77
C HIS A 156 3.82 -2.63 -17.23
N GLU A 157 4.39 -3.34 -18.21
CA GLU A 157 3.82 -4.57 -18.72
C GLU A 157 3.86 -5.71 -17.69
N ILE A 158 4.92 -5.79 -16.86
CA ILE A 158 4.96 -6.71 -15.73
C ILE A 158 3.81 -6.40 -14.77
N GLN A 159 3.64 -5.14 -14.35
CA GLN A 159 2.56 -4.74 -13.44
C GLN A 159 1.17 -5.03 -14.02
N ARG A 160 0.98 -4.75 -15.32
CA ARG A 160 -0.26 -5.05 -16.05
C ARG A 160 -0.53 -6.56 -16.12
N PHE A 161 0.48 -7.36 -16.45
CA PHE A 161 0.35 -8.80 -16.68
C PHE A 161 0.11 -9.58 -15.39
N ILE A 162 0.82 -9.22 -14.31
CA ILE A 162 0.68 -9.93 -13.03
C ILE A 162 -0.65 -9.63 -12.34
N SER A 163 -1.27 -8.48 -12.65
CA SER A 163 -2.53 -7.99 -12.07
C SER A 163 -2.68 -8.39 -10.60
N LEU A 164 -1.76 -7.93 -9.74
CA LEU A 164 -1.70 -8.33 -8.30
C LEU A 164 -3.02 -8.14 -7.57
N ILE A 165 -3.83 -7.17 -8.01
CA ILE A 165 -5.22 -7.01 -7.63
C ILE A 165 -6.03 -7.36 -8.88
N PRO A 166 -6.68 -8.54 -8.94
CA PRO A 166 -7.39 -8.98 -10.14
C PRO A 166 -8.66 -8.14 -10.34
N LEU A 167 -8.57 -7.14 -11.21
CA LEU A 167 -9.69 -6.28 -11.64
C LEU A 167 -10.10 -6.60 -13.09
N SER A 168 -9.98 -7.86 -13.51
CA SER A 168 -10.25 -8.32 -14.88
C SER A 168 -11.72 -8.20 -15.33
N LEU A 169 -12.61 -7.70 -14.48
CA LEU A 169 -14.03 -7.49 -14.78
C LEU A 169 -14.27 -6.32 -15.75
N SER A 170 -13.30 -5.43 -15.93
CA SER A 170 -13.44 -4.28 -16.82
C SER A 170 -13.56 -4.64 -18.31
N GLU A 171 -13.07 -5.80 -18.73
CA GLU A 171 -13.21 -6.27 -20.11
C GLU A 171 -14.67 -6.56 -20.47
N GLU A 172 -15.48 -6.97 -19.49
CA GLU A 172 -16.90 -7.29 -19.68
C GLU A 172 -17.81 -6.10 -19.39
N TYR A 173 -17.54 -5.35 -18.32
CA TYR A 173 -18.43 -4.30 -17.81
C TYR A 173 -18.01 -2.87 -18.19
N GLY A 174 -16.88 -2.71 -18.86
CA GLY A 174 -16.35 -1.40 -19.25
C GLY A 174 -15.54 -0.70 -18.15
N PRO A 175 -15.17 0.57 -18.35
CA PRO A 175 -14.21 1.28 -17.50
C PRO A 175 -14.79 1.77 -16.16
N VAL A 176 -16.12 1.73 -15.98
CA VAL A 176 -16.79 2.05 -14.72
C VAL A 176 -17.87 1.01 -14.47
N PHE A 177 -17.76 0.28 -13.36
CA PHE A 177 -18.76 -0.73 -12.98
C PHE A 177 -18.87 -0.86 -11.47
N THR A 178 -19.96 -1.48 -11.00
CA THR A 178 -20.22 -1.69 -9.57
C THR A 178 -20.13 -3.16 -9.23
N VAL A 179 -19.32 -3.48 -8.22
CA VAL A 179 -19.24 -4.82 -7.61
C VAL A 179 -19.85 -4.74 -6.22
N HIS A 180 -20.74 -5.68 -5.90
CA HIS A 180 -21.29 -5.79 -4.55
C HIS A 180 -20.36 -6.67 -3.70
N LEU A 181 -19.61 -6.06 -2.81
CA LEU A 181 -18.79 -6.77 -1.82
C LEU A 181 -19.62 -6.94 -0.54
N GLY A 182 -20.44 -7.99 -0.50
CA GLY A 182 -21.40 -8.19 0.59
C GLY A 182 -22.61 -7.26 0.45
N SER A 183 -22.92 -6.49 1.50
CA SER A 183 -23.98 -5.47 1.48
C SER A 183 -23.54 -4.13 0.92
N GLU A 184 -22.23 -3.91 0.74
CA GLU A 184 -21.67 -2.63 0.31
C GLU A 184 -21.41 -2.62 -1.22
N PRO A 185 -21.99 -1.64 -1.96
CA PRO A 185 -21.65 -1.46 -3.36
C PRO A 185 -20.31 -0.74 -3.49
N VAL A 186 -19.39 -1.33 -4.24
CA VAL A 186 -18.08 -0.74 -4.56
C VAL A 186 -18.04 -0.38 -6.04
N VAL A 187 -17.79 0.89 -6.33
CA VAL A 187 -17.55 1.37 -7.69
C VAL A 187 -16.08 1.11 -8.05
N VAL A 188 -15.86 0.37 -9.12
CA VAL A 188 -14.54 0.09 -9.68
C VAL A 188 -14.33 1.00 -10.89
N LEU A 189 -13.27 1.79 -10.84
CA LEU A 189 -12.78 2.59 -11.96
C LEU A 189 -11.60 1.88 -12.60
N TYR A 190 -11.65 1.68 -13.91
CA TYR A 190 -10.63 0.97 -14.65
C TYR A 190 -10.25 1.73 -15.93
N GLY A 191 -8.94 1.80 -16.18
CA GLY A 191 -8.38 2.48 -17.35
C GLY A 191 -7.85 3.87 -17.01
N HIS A 192 -6.81 4.28 -17.75
CA HIS A 192 -6.06 5.50 -17.49
C HIS A 192 -6.97 6.74 -17.45
N ASP A 193 -7.86 6.90 -18.42
CA ASP A 193 -8.63 8.15 -18.58
C ASP A 193 -9.62 8.36 -17.43
N VAL A 194 -10.35 7.31 -17.04
CA VAL A 194 -11.32 7.36 -15.94
C VAL A 194 -10.64 7.50 -14.59
N VAL A 195 -9.53 6.78 -14.38
CA VAL A 195 -8.75 6.89 -13.14
C VAL A 195 -8.11 8.27 -13.03
N LYS A 196 -7.61 8.83 -14.13
CA LYS A 196 -7.05 10.18 -14.18
C LYS A 196 -8.11 11.22 -13.87
N GLU A 197 -9.28 11.13 -14.50
CA GLU A 197 -10.39 12.05 -14.23
C GLU A 197 -10.78 12.02 -12.75
N ALA A 198 -10.96 10.83 -12.18
CA ALA A 198 -11.35 10.69 -10.78
C ALA A 198 -10.28 11.17 -9.79
N LEU A 199 -9.01 10.80 -10.00
CA LEU A 199 -7.94 11.06 -9.04
C LEU A 199 -7.22 12.40 -9.24
N ILE A 200 -7.32 13.02 -10.41
CA ILE A 200 -6.67 14.31 -10.71
C ILE A 200 -7.72 15.41 -10.87
N ASP A 201 -8.64 15.24 -11.82
CA ASP A 201 -9.57 16.31 -12.20
C ASP A 201 -10.70 16.49 -11.16
N ARG A 202 -11.06 15.41 -10.47
CA ARG A 202 -12.11 15.35 -9.45
C ARG A 202 -11.60 14.87 -8.08
N ALA A 203 -10.32 15.11 -7.80
CA ALA A 203 -9.65 14.59 -6.60
C ALA A 203 -10.40 14.89 -5.30
N ASP A 204 -10.99 16.08 -5.15
CA ASP A 204 -11.74 16.47 -3.95
C ASP A 204 -12.99 15.61 -3.70
N GLU A 205 -13.63 15.10 -4.76
CA GLU A 205 -14.84 14.28 -4.65
C GLU A 205 -14.51 12.80 -4.43
N PHE A 206 -13.33 12.34 -4.90
CA PHE A 206 -12.83 10.97 -4.72
C PHE A 206 -11.74 10.87 -3.64
N ALA A 207 -11.52 11.92 -2.86
CA ALA A 207 -10.51 11.96 -1.80
C ALA A 207 -10.85 11.04 -0.62
N ALA A 208 -12.13 10.67 -0.46
CA ALA A 208 -12.57 9.79 0.61
C ALA A 208 -12.15 8.35 0.34
N ARG A 209 -11.60 7.67 1.37
CA ARG A 209 -11.31 6.24 1.29
C ARG A 209 -12.54 5.42 1.62
N GLY A 210 -12.75 4.34 0.86
CA GLY A 210 -13.82 3.38 1.12
C GLY A 210 -13.56 2.56 2.39
N HIS A 211 -14.63 1.99 2.93
CA HIS A 211 -14.59 1.07 4.08
C HIS A 211 -13.90 -0.25 3.68
N MET A 212 -12.92 -0.69 4.48
CA MET A 212 -12.22 -1.96 4.26
C MET A 212 -12.20 -2.75 5.57
N PRO A 213 -13.16 -3.67 5.79
CA PRO A 213 -13.38 -4.29 7.11
C PRO A 213 -12.15 -4.90 7.78
N ILE A 214 -11.31 -5.63 7.04
CA ILE A 214 -10.03 -6.17 7.58
C ILE A 214 -9.11 -5.04 8.03
N GLY A 215 -8.97 -3.99 7.23
CA GLY A 215 -8.13 -2.83 7.55
C GLY A 215 -8.69 -2.05 8.73
N ASP A 216 -10.00 -1.82 8.75
CA ASP A 216 -10.66 -1.07 9.82
C ASP A 216 -10.56 -1.78 11.16
N ARG A 217 -10.73 -3.11 11.19
CA ARG A 217 -10.50 -3.90 12.40
C ARG A 217 -9.02 -3.99 12.77
N ALA A 218 -8.13 -4.11 11.80
CA ALA A 218 -6.69 -4.11 12.08
C ALA A 218 -6.26 -2.79 12.72
N ASN A 219 -6.81 -1.67 12.23
CA ASN A 219 -6.35 -0.33 12.57
C ASN A 219 -7.18 0.38 13.63
N ASN A 220 -8.38 -0.11 13.96
CA ASN A 220 -9.32 0.53 14.87
C ASN A 220 -9.56 2.02 14.52
N GLY A 221 -9.62 2.34 13.22
CA GLY A 221 -9.81 3.71 12.72
C GLY A 221 -8.58 4.62 12.81
N LEU A 222 -7.39 4.08 13.07
CA LEU A 222 -6.12 4.82 13.20
C LEU A 222 -5.22 4.62 11.96
N GLY A 223 -4.23 5.49 11.81
CA GLY A 223 -3.22 5.37 10.76
C GLY A 223 -3.54 6.12 9.46
N THR A 224 -2.51 6.35 8.65
CA THR A 224 -2.56 7.15 7.41
C THR A 224 -3.52 6.62 6.35
N PHE A 225 -3.85 5.32 6.37
CA PHE A 225 -4.81 4.76 5.44
C PHE A 225 -6.26 4.71 5.93
N ALA A 226 -6.51 4.93 7.24
CA ALA A 226 -7.87 4.91 7.82
C ALA A 226 -8.35 6.28 8.32
N ASP A 227 -7.48 7.15 8.84
CA ASP A 227 -7.82 8.51 9.31
C ASP A 227 -7.42 9.58 8.29
N TRP A 228 -8.04 9.57 7.12
CA TRP A 228 -7.82 10.60 6.08
C TRP A 228 -8.47 11.95 6.45
N SER A 229 -9.49 11.94 7.30
CA SER A 229 -10.16 13.14 7.83
C SER A 229 -9.21 14.12 8.49
N SER A 230 -8.16 13.62 9.15
CA SER A 230 -7.13 14.43 9.77
C SER A 230 -6.29 15.27 8.80
N PHE A 231 -6.14 14.83 7.55
CA PHE A 231 -5.33 15.52 6.53
C PHE A 231 -6.10 16.59 5.75
N GLN A 232 -7.44 16.59 5.79
CA GLN A 232 -8.26 17.61 5.13
C GLN A 232 -8.19 19.00 5.81
N GLY A 233 -7.66 19.08 7.03
CA GLY A 233 -7.46 20.34 7.76
C GLY A 233 -6.20 21.12 7.39
N ALA A 234 -5.21 20.50 6.73
CA ALA A 234 -3.88 21.08 6.52
C ALA A 234 -3.73 21.95 5.26
N GLY A 235 -4.77 22.03 4.41
CA GLY A 235 -4.73 22.74 3.12
C GLY A 235 -5.54 24.04 3.07
N LYS A 236 -6.11 24.51 4.18
CA LYS A 236 -6.83 25.80 4.24
C LYS A 236 -5.95 26.87 4.87
N GLY A 237 -5.03 27.41 4.07
CA GLY A 237 -4.22 28.58 4.36
C GLY A 237 -4.09 29.44 3.12
#